data_AF-A0A7W1U1N5-F1
#
_entry.id   AF-A0A7W1U1N5-F1
#
_cell.length_a   1.000
_cell.length_b   1.000
_cell.length_c   1.000
_cell.angle_alpha   90.00
_cell.angle_beta   90.00
_cell.angle_gamma   90.00
#
_symmetry.space_group_name_H-M   'P 1'
#
loop_
_entity.id
_entity.type
_entity.pdbx_description
1 polymer ?
#
loop_
_entity_poly.entity_id
_entity_poly.type
_entity_poly.pdbx_seq_one_letter_code
_entity_poly.pdbx_strand_id
1 'polypeptide(L)'
;MSNTLIQNLSEHETKFEFGNKRLSRRGERMVKALAKNSGKSLPQVFCKESDLRGAYRFLGNSLITPKSILKPHSAETVQRCKTQDVVLVI
;
A
#
# COMPACT_ATOMS: atom_id res chain seq x y z
N MET A 1 15.59 16.43 -19.45
CA MET A 1 15.40 14.98 -19.32
C MET A 1 14.64 14.73 -18.03
N SER A 2 13.30 14.83 -18.10
CA SER A 2 12.42 14.82 -16.93
C SER A 2 12.42 13.46 -16.24
N ASN A 3 12.61 13.49 -14.93
CA ASN A 3 12.72 12.35 -14.04
C ASN A 3 11.33 11.74 -13.76
N THR A 4 10.67 11.20 -14.80
CA THR A 4 9.28 10.71 -14.75
C THR A 4 9.17 9.24 -14.26
N LEU A 5 10.23 8.65 -13.70
CA LEU A 5 10.29 7.22 -13.37
C LEU A 5 10.08 6.87 -11.89
N ILE A 6 9.66 7.83 -11.06
CA ILE A 6 8.97 7.49 -9.81
C ILE A 6 7.47 7.63 -10.11
N GLN A 7 6.90 6.61 -10.76
CA GLN A 7 5.44 6.47 -10.82
C GLN A 7 4.92 6.57 -9.38
N ASN A 8 4.02 7.51 -9.14
CA ASN A 8 3.43 7.72 -7.84
C ASN A 8 2.82 6.39 -7.37
N LEU A 9 3.24 5.87 -6.21
CA LEU A 9 2.61 4.68 -5.60
C LEU A 9 1.09 4.86 -5.44
N SER A 10 0.60 6.10 -5.42
CA SER A 10 -0.82 6.43 -5.40
C SER A 10 -1.59 6.13 -6.70
N GLU A 11 -0.90 6.00 -7.84
CA GLU A 11 -1.48 5.65 -9.14
C GLU A 11 -1.60 4.14 -9.34
N HIS A 12 -0.86 3.34 -8.56
CA HIS A 12 -0.90 1.89 -8.64
C HIS A 12 -2.10 1.32 -7.85
N GLU A 13 -2.96 0.57 -8.54
CA GLU A 13 -4.11 -0.09 -7.92
C GLU A 13 -3.70 -1.42 -7.28
N THR A 14 -3.15 -1.36 -6.06
CA THR A 14 -2.92 -2.57 -5.26
C THR A 14 -4.26 -3.12 -4.74
N LYS A 15 -4.63 -4.33 -5.16
CA LYS A 15 -5.79 -5.05 -4.64
C LYS A 15 -5.37 -5.99 -3.52
N PHE A 16 -5.96 -5.82 -2.34
CA PHE A 16 -5.67 -6.67 -1.19
C PHE A 16 -6.70 -7.78 -1.02
N GLU A 17 -6.23 -8.97 -0.64
CA GLU A 17 -7.08 -10.11 -0.31
C GLU A 17 -6.75 -10.62 1.10
N PHE A 18 -7.38 -10.00 2.11
CA PHE A 18 -7.22 -10.39 3.52
C PHE A 18 -8.28 -11.40 4.00
N GLY A 19 -9.01 -12.03 3.08
CA GLY A 19 -10.17 -12.89 3.41
C GLY A 19 -11.39 -12.12 3.96
N ASN A 20 -11.29 -10.80 4.12
CA ASN A 20 -12.37 -9.93 4.58
C ASN A 20 -12.47 -8.68 3.70
N LYS A 21 -13.55 -8.55 2.93
CA LYS A 21 -13.76 -7.45 1.98
C LYS A 21 -13.66 -6.06 2.62
N ARG A 22 -14.11 -5.90 3.88
CA ARG A 22 -14.04 -4.63 4.60
C ARG A 22 -12.59 -4.27 4.96
N LEU A 23 -11.80 -5.27 5.34
CA LEU A 23 -10.37 -5.08 5.60
C LEU A 23 -9.61 -4.80 4.31
N SER A 24 -9.89 -5.51 3.22
CA SER A 24 -9.28 -5.26 1.90
C SER A 24 -9.50 -3.82 1.45
N ARG A 25 -10.75 -3.35 1.47
CA ARG A 25 -11.10 -1.96 1.12
C ARG A 25 -10.42 -0.93 2.04
N ARG A 26 -10.25 -1.27 3.32
CA ARG A 26 -9.51 -0.40 4.25
C ARG A 26 -8.03 -0.35 3.90
N GLY A 27 -7.41 -1.48 3.58
CA GLY A 27 -6.02 -1.54 3.11
C GLY A 27 -5.78 -0.66 1.87
N GLU A 28 -6.67 -0.72 0.89
CA GLU A 28 -6.61 0.14 -0.30
C GLU A 28 -6.67 1.63 0.06
N ARG A 29 -7.59 2.02 0.97
CA ARG A 29 -7.68 3.40 1.46
C ARG A 29 -6.41 3.82 2.23
N MET A 30 -5.86 2.92 3.05
CA MET A 30 -4.63 3.15 3.81
C MET A 30 -3.46 3.43 2.87
N VAL A 31 -3.23 2.59 1.87
CA VAL A 31 -2.15 2.77 0.89
C VAL A 31 -2.30 4.10 0.16
N LYS A 32 -3.49 4.43 -0.34
CA LYS A 32 -3.74 5.72 -1.03
C LYS A 32 -3.47 6.92 -0.13
N ALA A 33 -3.88 6.87 1.15
CA ALA A 33 -3.67 7.96 2.09
C ALA A 33 -2.19 8.14 2.48
N LEU A 34 -1.50 7.03 2.75
CA LEU A 34 -0.09 7.01 3.15
C LEU A 34 0.85 7.36 1.99
N ALA A 35 0.58 6.86 0.77
CA ALA A 35 1.36 7.18 -0.42
C ALA A 35 1.35 8.69 -0.72
N LYS A 36 0.20 9.35 -0.55
CA LYS A 36 0.07 10.81 -0.73
C LYS A 36 0.71 11.64 0.39
N ASN A 37 1.05 11.02 1.52
CA ASN A 37 1.55 11.69 2.72
C ASN A 37 2.80 11.00 3.26
N SER A 38 3.69 10.55 2.38
CA SER A 38 4.94 9.89 2.76
C SER A 38 5.73 10.73 3.77
N GLY A 39 6.24 10.09 4.83
CA GLY A 39 6.98 10.76 5.89
C GLY A 39 6.13 11.39 7.00
N LYS A 40 4.80 11.41 6.88
CA LYS A 40 3.90 11.83 7.96
C LYS A 40 3.50 10.67 8.86
N SER A 41 3.28 10.96 10.14
CA SER A 41 2.74 10.01 11.12
C SER A 41 1.25 9.71 10.87
N LEU A 42 0.73 8.59 11.40
CA LEU A 42 -0.69 8.24 11.26
C LEU A 42 -1.65 9.34 11.74
N PRO A 43 -1.43 10.03 12.89
CA PRO A 43 -2.27 11.15 13.30
C PRO A 43 -2.26 12.33 12.31
N GLN A 44 -1.12 12.59 11.66
CA GLN A 44 -1.01 13.65 10.65
C GLN A 44 -1.66 13.28 9.31
N VAL A 45 -1.78 11.98 9.00
CA VAL A 45 -2.47 11.49 7.79
C VAL A 45 -3.98 11.37 8.00
N PHE A 46 -4.42 10.92 9.18
CA PHE A 46 -5.81 10.66 9.52
C PHE A 46 -6.31 11.66 10.58
N CYS A 47 -6.67 12.87 10.14
CA CYS A 47 -7.06 13.96 11.05
C CYS A 47 -8.38 13.72 11.80
N LYS A 48 -9.26 12.87 11.27
CA LYS A 48 -10.51 12.49 11.96
C LYS A 48 -10.24 11.36 12.93
N GLU A 49 -10.72 11.49 14.15
CA GLU A 49 -10.49 10.51 15.21
C GLU A 49 -10.98 9.09 14.84
N SER A 50 -12.11 9.00 14.14
CA SER A 50 -12.67 7.73 13.66
C SER A 50 -11.78 7.05 12.60
N ASP A 51 -11.17 7.83 11.71
CA ASP A 51 -10.24 7.33 10.69
C ASP A 51 -8.91 6.91 11.33
N LEU A 52 -8.39 7.69 12.29
CA LEU A 52 -7.18 7.35 13.04
C LEU A 52 -7.35 6.07 13.86
N ARG A 53 -8.45 5.95 14.61
CA ARG A 53 -8.81 4.70 15.32
C ARG A 53 -8.97 3.54 14.33
N GLY A 54 -9.52 3.80 13.15
CA GLY A 54 -9.65 2.82 12.07
C GLY A 54 -8.30 2.31 11.53
N ALA A 55 -7.31 3.20 11.41
CA ALA A 55 -5.95 2.90 10.98
C ALA A 55 -5.22 2.02 12.01
N TYR A 56 -5.25 2.40 13.29
CA TYR A 56 -4.63 1.57 14.34
C TYR A 56 -5.30 0.21 14.48
N ARG A 57 -6.64 0.14 14.44
CA ARG A 57 -7.38 -1.14 14.46
C ARG A 57 -7.08 -2.01 13.25
N PHE A 58 -6.76 -1.42 12.09
CA PHE A 58 -6.36 -2.17 10.91
C PHE A 58 -4.98 -2.80 11.10
N LEU A 59 -4.00 -2.00 11.53
CA LEU A 59 -2.62 -2.46 11.76
C LEU A 59 -2.52 -3.45 12.93
N GLY A 60 -3.40 -3.36 13.92
CA GLY A 60 -3.50 -4.30 15.04
C GLY A 60 -4.41 -5.50 14.80
N ASN A 61 -4.97 -5.67 13.60
CA ASN A 61 -5.84 -6.80 13.29
C ASN A 61 -5.00 -8.06 13.00
N SER A 62 -5.32 -9.20 13.62
CA SER A 62 -4.56 -10.45 13.45
C SER A 62 -4.56 -11.01 12.02
N LEU A 63 -5.54 -10.65 11.18
CA LEU A 63 -5.57 -11.02 9.76
C LEU A 63 -4.63 -10.16 8.90
N ILE A 64 -4.14 -9.05 9.45
CA ILE A 64 -3.26 -8.11 8.76
C ILE A 64 -1.84 -8.36 9.24
N THR A 65 -1.06 -9.00 8.37
CA THR A 65 0.36 -9.29 8.60
C THR A 65 1.23 -8.49 7.63
N PRO A 66 2.51 -8.21 7.97
CA PRO A 66 3.43 -7.62 7.02
C PRO A 66 3.52 -8.41 5.70
N LYS A 67 3.51 -9.75 5.79
CA LYS A 67 3.53 -10.64 4.62
C LYS A 67 2.30 -10.48 3.74
N SER A 68 1.10 -10.38 4.32
CA SER A 68 -0.13 -10.19 3.55
C SER A 68 -0.21 -8.81 2.90
N ILE A 69 0.40 -7.79 3.52
CA ILE A 69 0.51 -6.45 2.92
C ILE A 69 1.50 -6.48 1.74
N LEU A 70 2.67 -7.10 1.89
CA LEU A 70 3.68 -7.13 0.83
C LEU A 70 3.30 -8.01 -0.36
N LYS A 71 2.55 -9.09 -0.14
CA LYS A 71 2.19 -10.07 -1.18
C LYS A 71 1.70 -9.45 -2.51
N PRO A 72 0.67 -8.58 -2.55
CA PRO A 72 0.22 -8.00 -3.81
C PRO A 72 1.26 -7.06 -4.44
N HIS A 73 2.03 -6.32 -3.63
CA HIS A 73 3.11 -5.47 -4.14
C HIS A 73 4.22 -6.29 -4.80
N SER A 74 4.65 -7.38 -4.17
CA SER A 74 5.66 -8.29 -4.73
C SER A 74 5.15 -8.95 -6.01
N ALA A 75 3.89 -9.42 -6.03
CA ALA A 75 3.30 -10.01 -7.23
C ALA A 75 3.30 -9.02 -8.40
N GLU A 76 2.97 -7.76 -8.13
CA GLU A 76 2.95 -6.71 -9.13
C GLU A 76 4.35 -6.31 -9.61
N THR A 77 5.33 -6.24 -8.70
CA THR A 77 6.75 -6.08 -9.08
C THR A 77 7.18 -7.21 -10.01
N VAL A 78 6.84 -8.47 -9.71
CA VAL A 78 7.13 -9.61 -10.59
C VAL A 78 6.47 -9.44 -11.96
N GLN A 79 5.21 -8.99 -12.04
CA GLN A 79 4.58 -8.74 -13.34
C GLN A 79 5.29 -7.65 -14.14
N ARG A 80 5.72 -6.56 -13.49
CA ARG A 80 6.51 -5.51 -14.15
C ARG A 80 7.88 -6.01 -14.60
N CYS A 81 8.55 -6.83 -13.78
CA CYS A 81 9.84 -7.41 -14.13
C CYS A 81 9.77 -8.32 -15.36
N LYS A 82 8.66 -9.05 -15.56
CA LYS A 82 8.48 -9.93 -16.73
C LYS A 82 8.44 -9.20 -18.08
N THR A 83 8.21 -7.88 -18.08
CA THR A 83 8.18 -7.08 -19.31
C THR A 83 9.51 -6.42 -19.63
N GLN A 84 10.57 -6.72 -18.86
CA GLN A 84 11.91 -6.16 -19.03
C GLN A 84 12.88 -7.25 -19.46
N ASP A 85 13.81 -6.92 -20.37
CA ASP A 85 14.83 -7.86 -20.85
C ASP A 85 15.88 -8.16 -19.77
N VAL A 86 16.17 -7.18 -18.91
CA VAL A 86 17.13 -7.28 -17.81
C VAL A 86 16.54 -6.63 -16.56
N VAL A 87 16.66 -7.31 -15.42
CA VAL A 87 16.23 -6.81 -14.10
C VAL A 87 17.44 -6.80 -13.18
N LEU A 88 17.74 -5.63 -12.60
CA LEU A 88 18.76 -5.49 -11.56
C LEU A 88 18.11 -5.64 -10.18
N VAL A 89 18.68 -6.51 -9.35
CA VAL A 89 18.30 -6.65 -7.93
C VAL A 89 19.46 -6.10 -7.10
N ILE A 90 19.18 -5.07 -6.32
CA ILE A 90 20.14 -4.36 -5.47
C ILE A 90 20.11 -4.84 -4.02
#